data_AF-A0A1Q9VCZ3-F1
#
_entry.id   AF-A0A1Q9VCZ3-F1
#
_cell.length_a   1.000
_cell.length_b   1.000
_cell.length_c   1.000
_cell.angle_alpha   90.00
_cell.angle_beta   90.00
_cell.angle_gamma   90.00
#
_symmetry.space_group_name_H-M   'P 1'
#
loop_
_entity.id
_entity.type
_entity.pdbx_description
1 polymer ?
#
loop_
_entity_poly.entity_id
_entity_poly.type
_entity_poly.pdbx_seq_one_letter_code
_entity_poly.pdbx_strand_id
1 'polypeptide(L)'
;MADLEAEFTSEPFRGEGAPPEHAVRAREAAEHAGLTTDFGPLGTSVRGEADTVLEALPAIARAALEGGATRLTLRVQHPGHEEPDESGAGTVLEGMVRQVEAELGARLSELDRPGKQRAVRLLDERGAFQLRRSAAEVAELLGVTRFTVYNYLNRQ
;
A
#
# COMPACT_ATOMS: atom_id res chain seq x y z
N MET A 1 -19.74 10.49 5.35
CA MET A 1 -19.36 9.08 5.53
C MET A 1 -17.99 8.90 4.91
N ALA A 2 -17.28 7.81 5.24
CA ALA A 2 -15.97 7.57 4.64
C ALA A 2 -16.13 7.22 3.16
N ASP A 3 -15.16 7.60 2.34
CA ASP A 3 -15.12 7.14 0.94
C ASP A 3 -14.56 5.71 0.89
N LEU A 4 -14.92 5.01 -0.19
CA LEU A 4 -14.33 3.74 -0.57
C LEU A 4 -13.75 3.82 -1.98
N GLU A 5 -12.71 3.03 -2.19
CA GLU A 5 -12.14 2.70 -3.47
C GLU A 5 -12.34 1.21 -3.71
N ALA A 6 -12.86 0.85 -4.89
CA ALA A 6 -12.91 -0.52 -5.33
C ALA A 6 -12.22 -0.66 -6.68
N GLU A 7 -11.56 -1.79 -6.90
CA GLU A 7 -10.94 -2.13 -8.18
C GLU A 7 -11.46 -3.50 -8.62
N PHE A 8 -11.88 -3.60 -9.87
CA PHE A 8 -12.33 -4.87 -10.43
C PHE A 8 -11.67 -5.19 -11.77
N THR A 9 -11.47 -6.48 -11.98
CA THR A 9 -11.05 -7.06 -13.25
C THR A 9 -12.07 -8.09 -13.70
N SER A 10 -12.35 -8.11 -15.00
CA SER A 10 -13.21 -9.11 -15.62
C SER A 10 -12.46 -9.82 -16.74
N GLU A 11 -12.58 -11.13 -16.80
CA GLU A 11 -11.93 -12.01 -17.77
C GLU A 11 -12.98 -12.76 -18.60
N PRO A 12 -12.68 -13.15 -19.86
CA PRO A 12 -11.34 -13.18 -20.47
C PRO A 12 -10.93 -11.86 -21.13
N PHE A 13 -9.74 -11.37 -20.77
CA PHE A 13 -9.10 -10.29 -21.51
C PHE A 13 -8.25 -10.88 -22.62
N ARG A 14 -8.70 -10.76 -23.87
CA ARG A 14 -7.84 -11.00 -25.04
C ARG A 14 -7.17 -9.67 -25.33
N GLY A 15 -5.85 -9.59 -25.13
CA GLY A 15 -5.07 -8.36 -25.32
C GLY A 15 -5.23 -7.73 -26.72
N GLU A 16 -4.58 -6.58 -26.93
CA GLU A 16 -4.65 -5.72 -28.13
C GLU A 16 -6.05 -5.57 -28.78
N GLY A 17 -6.71 -4.44 -28.52
CA GLY A 17 -7.96 -4.09 -29.18
C GLY A 17 -8.86 -3.21 -28.34
N ALA A 18 -10.12 -3.09 -28.76
CA ALA A 18 -11.15 -2.43 -27.97
C ALA A 18 -11.42 -3.20 -26.66
N PRO A 19 -11.79 -2.52 -25.56
CA PRO A 19 -12.18 -3.20 -24.33
C PRO A 19 -13.30 -4.21 -24.58
N PRO A 20 -13.26 -5.40 -23.96
CA PRO A 20 -14.31 -6.39 -24.12
C PRO A 20 -15.63 -5.90 -23.50
N GLU A 21 -16.74 -6.38 -24.06
CA GLU A 21 -18.09 -5.94 -23.69
C GLU A 21 -18.38 -6.06 -22.18
N HIS A 22 -17.93 -7.14 -21.54
CA HIS A 22 -18.06 -7.30 -20.08
C HIS A 22 -17.38 -6.19 -19.28
N ALA A 23 -16.21 -5.72 -19.71
CA ALA A 23 -15.48 -4.67 -19.01
C ALA A 23 -16.15 -3.31 -19.21
N VAL A 24 -16.66 -3.05 -20.42
CA VAL A 24 -17.42 -1.83 -20.74
C VAL A 24 -18.72 -1.77 -19.93
N ARG A 25 -19.52 -2.83 -19.92
CA ARG A 25 -20.79 -2.89 -19.19
C ARG A 25 -20.61 -2.76 -17.67
N ALA A 26 -19.57 -3.38 -17.12
CA ALA A 26 -19.24 -3.25 -15.70
C ALA A 26 -18.87 -1.81 -15.32
N ARG A 27 -18.08 -1.13 -16.15
CA ARG A 27 -17.75 0.30 -15.97
C ARG A 27 -19.00 1.17 -16.09
N GLU A 28 -19.84 0.95 -17.10
CA GLU A 28 -21.08 1.70 -17.28
C GLU A 28 -22.03 1.53 -16.08
N ALA A 29 -22.12 0.32 -15.51
CA ALA A 29 -22.91 0.09 -14.31
C ALA A 29 -22.41 0.90 -13.10
N ALA A 30 -21.07 1.05 -12.95
CA ALA A 30 -20.49 1.90 -11.92
C ALA A 30 -20.78 3.40 -12.17
N GLU A 31 -20.68 3.86 -13.43
CA GLU A 31 -20.99 5.25 -13.79
C GLU A 31 -22.47 5.59 -13.56
N HIS A 32 -23.39 4.68 -13.87
CA HIS A 32 -24.82 4.85 -13.61
C HIS A 32 -25.14 4.91 -12.11
N ALA A 33 -24.31 4.30 -11.27
CA ALA A 33 -24.42 4.42 -9.81
C ALA A 33 -23.83 5.75 -9.28
N GLY A 34 -23.33 6.63 -10.15
CA GLY A 34 -22.73 7.91 -9.77
C GLY A 34 -21.30 7.80 -9.24
N LEU A 35 -20.63 6.67 -9.44
CA LEU A 35 -19.24 6.47 -9.02
C LEU A 35 -18.27 7.08 -10.03
N THR A 36 -17.16 7.62 -9.53
CA THR A 36 -16.05 8.03 -10.39
C THR A 36 -15.29 6.79 -10.83
N THR A 37 -15.08 6.60 -12.13
CA THR A 37 -14.38 5.43 -12.66
C THR A 37 -13.11 5.80 -13.41
N ASP A 38 -12.07 4.99 -13.28
CA ASP A 38 -10.84 5.07 -14.11
C ASP A 38 -10.49 3.69 -14.65
N PHE A 39 -10.37 3.60 -15.98
CA PHE A 39 -10.11 2.35 -16.72
C PHE A 39 -8.62 2.23 -17.01
N GLY A 40 -7.93 1.44 -16.20
CA GLY A 40 -6.49 1.26 -16.25
C GLY A 40 -6.04 -0.05 -16.90
N PRO A 41 -4.72 -0.25 -17.04
CA PRO A 41 -4.14 -1.47 -17.61
C PRO A 41 -4.35 -2.71 -16.73
N LEU A 42 -4.65 -2.52 -15.44
CA LEU A 42 -4.80 -3.59 -14.46
C LEU A 42 -6.25 -3.87 -14.06
N GLY A 43 -7.22 -3.08 -14.55
CA GLY A 43 -8.62 -3.18 -14.14
C GLY A 43 -9.35 -1.85 -14.23
N THR A 44 -10.59 -1.83 -13.76
CA THR A 44 -11.37 -0.60 -13.57
C THR A 44 -11.39 -0.25 -12.10
N SER A 45 -10.89 0.92 -11.74
CA SER A 45 -11.03 1.48 -10.40
C SER A 45 -12.29 2.33 -10.32
N VAL A 46 -12.96 2.29 -9.17
CA VAL A 46 -14.14 3.09 -8.86
C VAL A 46 -13.97 3.72 -7.48
N ARG A 47 -14.37 4.98 -7.35
CA ARG A 47 -14.30 5.74 -6.09
C ARG A 47 -15.62 6.47 -5.84
N GLY A 48 -16.02 6.51 -4.57
CA GLY A 48 -17.22 7.23 -4.14
C GLY A 48 -17.48 7.05 -2.65
N GLU A 49 -18.63 7.53 -2.21
CA GLU A 49 -19.13 7.36 -0.85
C GLU A 49 -19.32 5.86 -0.55
N ALA A 50 -19.00 5.42 0.67
CA ALA A 50 -18.95 4.00 1.04
C ALA A 50 -20.24 3.23 0.73
N ASP A 51 -21.40 3.73 1.15
CA ASP A 51 -22.67 3.02 0.93
C ASP A 51 -22.99 2.95 -0.56
N THR A 52 -22.75 4.05 -1.28
CA THR A 52 -22.92 4.11 -2.74
C THR A 52 -22.04 3.10 -3.48
N VAL A 53 -20.78 2.94 -3.06
CA VAL A 53 -19.86 1.94 -3.63
C VAL A 53 -20.38 0.53 -3.34
N LEU A 54 -20.72 0.22 -2.09
CA LEU A 54 -21.17 -1.11 -1.67
C LEU A 54 -22.49 -1.53 -2.34
N GLU A 55 -23.42 -0.60 -2.50
CA GLU A 55 -24.70 -0.81 -3.19
C GLU A 55 -24.51 -1.08 -4.70
N ALA A 56 -23.48 -0.49 -5.32
CA ALA A 56 -23.20 -0.67 -6.75
C ALA A 56 -22.54 -2.02 -7.09
N LEU A 57 -21.79 -2.64 -6.16
CA LEU A 57 -21.00 -3.84 -6.41
C LEU A 57 -21.80 -5.00 -7.05
N PRO A 58 -23.03 -5.33 -6.59
CA PRO A 58 -23.81 -6.41 -7.20
C PRO A 58 -24.23 -6.10 -8.64
N ALA A 59 -24.50 -4.82 -8.97
CA ALA A 59 -24.87 -4.42 -10.33
C ALA A 59 -23.66 -4.51 -11.27
N ILE A 60 -22.48 -4.04 -10.82
CA ILE A 60 -21.21 -4.15 -11.55
C ILE A 60 -20.88 -5.62 -11.84
N ALA A 61 -21.01 -6.49 -10.83
CA ALA A 61 -20.72 -7.90 -10.97
C ALA A 61 -21.67 -8.61 -11.95
N ARG A 62 -22.97 -8.31 -11.88
CA ARG A 62 -23.95 -8.84 -12.84
C ARG A 62 -23.66 -8.36 -14.26
N ALA A 63 -23.42 -7.07 -14.45
CA ALA A 63 -23.15 -6.48 -15.76
C ALA A 63 -21.90 -7.10 -16.42
N ALA A 64 -20.85 -7.39 -15.64
CA ALA A 64 -19.68 -8.08 -16.13
C ALA A 64 -20.02 -9.51 -16.61
N LEU A 65 -20.69 -10.30 -15.76
CA LEU A 65 -21.02 -11.70 -16.06
C LEU A 65 -21.99 -11.82 -17.24
N GLU A 66 -23.02 -10.97 -17.28
CA GLU A 66 -23.98 -10.89 -18.40
C GLU A 66 -23.33 -10.39 -19.70
N GLY A 67 -22.28 -9.57 -19.59
CA GLY A 67 -21.44 -9.16 -20.72
C GLY A 67 -20.44 -10.22 -21.20
N GLY A 68 -20.49 -11.44 -20.64
CA GLY A 68 -19.67 -12.57 -21.06
C GLY A 68 -18.39 -12.78 -20.25
N ALA A 69 -18.21 -12.10 -19.12
CA ALA A 69 -17.13 -12.44 -18.21
C ALA A 69 -17.36 -13.83 -17.62
N THR A 70 -16.32 -14.66 -17.61
CA THR A 70 -16.32 -15.96 -16.93
C THR A 70 -15.76 -15.85 -15.52
N ARG A 71 -15.04 -14.77 -15.22
CA ARG A 71 -14.46 -14.48 -13.91
C ARG A 71 -14.45 -12.98 -13.65
N LEU A 72 -14.77 -12.61 -12.42
CA LEU A 72 -14.63 -11.26 -11.88
C LEU A 72 -13.78 -11.33 -10.62
N THR A 73 -12.78 -10.45 -10.50
CA THR A 73 -12.05 -10.22 -9.24
C THR A 73 -12.39 -8.82 -8.76
N LEU A 74 -12.60 -8.67 -7.44
CA LEU A 74 -12.94 -7.39 -6.81
C LEU A 74 -12.04 -7.17 -5.58
N ARG A 75 -11.52 -5.96 -5.46
CA ARG A 75 -10.86 -5.42 -4.26
C ARG A 75 -11.66 -4.21 -3.78
N VAL A 76 -11.80 -4.04 -2.47
CA VAL A 76 -12.46 -2.88 -1.85
C VAL A 76 -11.61 -2.43 -0.67
N GLN A 77 -11.35 -1.12 -0.57
CA GLN A 77 -10.48 -0.52 0.44
C GLN A 77 -10.92 0.92 0.74
N HIS A 78 -10.48 1.46 1.88
CA HIS A 78 -10.56 2.91 2.10
C HIS A 78 -9.46 3.62 1.28
N PRO A 79 -9.71 4.81 0.72
CA PRO A 79 -8.70 5.59 0.03
C PRO A 79 -7.57 5.97 1.00
N GLY A 80 -6.32 5.86 0.54
CA GLY A 80 -5.14 6.11 1.37
C GLY A 80 -4.75 4.98 2.32
N HIS A 81 -5.51 3.88 2.38
CA HIS A 81 -4.99 2.60 2.86
C HIS A 81 -4.22 1.92 1.72
N GLU A 82 -3.02 2.44 1.40
CA GLU A 82 -1.93 1.51 1.08
C GLU A 82 -1.86 0.56 2.27
N GLU A 83 -1.93 -0.76 2.03
CA GLU A 83 -1.95 -1.78 3.07
C GLU A 83 -1.08 -1.34 4.28
N PRO A 84 -1.68 -0.97 5.44
CA PRO A 84 -0.87 -0.79 6.63
C PRO A 84 -0.14 -2.11 6.79
N ASP A 85 1.18 -2.05 6.94
CA ASP A 85 2.01 -3.21 7.16
C ASP A 85 1.31 -4.11 8.19
N GLU A 86 0.67 -5.22 7.76
CA GLU A 86 -0.01 -6.17 8.66
C GLU A 86 1.00 -6.94 9.53
N SER A 87 2.24 -6.48 9.55
CA SER A 87 3.18 -6.74 10.62
C SER A 87 3.13 -5.53 11.55
N GLY A 88 2.73 -5.72 12.81
CA GLY A 88 3.00 -4.74 13.89
C GLY A 88 4.48 -4.32 14.01
N ALA A 89 5.36 -4.87 13.16
CA ALA A 89 6.71 -4.42 12.86
C ALA A 89 6.86 -2.90 12.74
N GLY A 90 5.97 -2.17 12.03
CA GLY A 90 6.04 -0.70 11.99
C GLY A 90 5.92 -0.08 13.39
N THR A 91 4.90 -0.47 14.16
CA THR A 91 4.71 0.02 15.54
C THR A 91 5.82 -0.44 16.50
N VAL A 92 6.41 -1.62 16.26
CA VAL A 92 7.51 -2.17 17.05
C VAL A 92 8.81 -1.44 16.74
N LEU A 93 9.10 -1.18 15.47
CA LEU A 93 10.27 -0.43 15.02
C LEU A 93 10.20 1.02 15.52
N GLU A 94 9.04 1.68 15.41
CA GLU A 94 8.81 3.00 16.00
C GLU A 94 9.08 3.00 17.51
N GLY A 95 8.69 1.94 18.22
CA GLY A 95 9.00 1.73 19.64
C GLY A 95 10.51 1.66 19.90
N MET A 96 11.23 0.87 19.11
CA MET A 96 12.70 0.73 19.21
C MET A 96 13.41 2.04 18.89
N VAL A 97 12.98 2.76 17.85
CA VAL A 97 13.52 4.07 17.46
C VAL A 97 13.38 5.07 18.60
N ARG A 98 12.19 5.20 19.19
CA ARG A 98 11.97 6.13 20.32
C ARG A 98 12.86 5.81 21.51
N GLN A 99 13.09 4.53 21.80
CA GLN A 99 14.00 4.13 22.89
C GLN A 99 15.46 4.50 22.59
N VAL A 100 15.90 4.30 21.35
CA VAL A 100 17.26 4.66 20.93
C VAL A 100 17.46 6.17 20.92
N GLU A 101 16.49 6.95 20.45
CA GLU A 101 16.55 8.41 20.51
C GLU A 101 16.59 8.93 21.95
N ALA A 102 15.80 8.33 22.86
CA ALA A 102 15.85 8.66 24.27
C ALA A 102 17.20 8.33 24.91
N GLU A 103 17.84 7.22 24.52
CA GLU A 103 19.18 6.84 24.99
C GLU A 103 20.28 7.78 24.46
N LEU A 104 20.15 8.24 23.21
CA LEU A 104 21.11 9.12 22.55
C LEU A 104 20.87 10.62 22.82
N GLY A 105 19.69 10.98 23.33
CA GLY A 105 19.31 12.35 23.67
C GLY A 105 19.03 13.27 22.47
N ALA A 106 18.88 12.71 21.26
CA ALA A 106 18.62 13.46 20.03
C ALA A 106 17.86 12.60 19.01
N ARG A 107 17.20 13.24 18.04
CA ARG A 107 16.52 12.51 16.96
C ARG A 107 17.53 11.84 16.03
N LEU A 108 17.16 10.71 15.43
CA LEU A 108 18.02 9.98 14.49
C LEU A 108 18.52 10.85 13.33
N SER A 109 17.68 11.76 12.85
CA SER A 109 18.00 12.70 11.77
C SER A 109 19.04 13.76 12.15
N GLU A 110 19.14 14.07 13.45
CA GLU A 110 19.98 15.15 14.00
C GLU A 110 21.37 14.65 14.43
N LEU A 111 21.56 13.33 14.48
CA LEU A 111 22.82 12.73 14.89
C LEU A 111 23.95 13.05 13.90
N ASP A 112 25.16 13.20 14.43
CA ASP A 112 26.36 13.19 13.62
C ASP A 112 26.68 11.76 13.13
N ARG A 113 27.71 11.61 12.30
CA ARG A 113 28.04 10.30 11.71
C ARG A 113 28.34 9.21 12.78
N PRO A 114 29.15 9.46 13.82
CA PRO A 114 29.31 8.52 14.92
C PRO A 114 28.00 8.19 15.64
N GLY A 115 27.15 9.20 15.89
CA GLY A 115 25.82 9.00 16.47
C GLY A 115 24.94 8.09 15.63
N LYS A 116 24.89 8.31 14.30
CA LYS A 116 24.13 7.45 13.37
C LYS A 116 24.64 6.01 13.36
N GLN A 117 25.95 5.81 13.44
CA GLN A 117 26.55 4.47 13.55
C GLN A 117 26.14 3.78 14.86
N ARG A 118 26.18 4.50 15.98
CA ARG A 118 25.75 4.00 17.29
C ARG A 118 24.26 3.69 17.31
N ALA A 119 23.42 4.53 16.70
CA ALA A 119 21.99 4.30 16.58
C ALA A 119 21.68 3.03 15.80
N VAL A 120 22.31 2.81 14.64
CA VAL A 120 22.13 1.58 13.85
C VAL A 120 22.54 0.36 14.66
N ARG A 121 23.66 0.40 15.39
CA ARG A 121 24.07 -0.70 16.26
C ARG A 121 23.03 -1.00 17.36
N LEU A 122 22.54 0.02 18.04
CA LEU A 122 21.55 -0.12 19.11
C LEU A 122 20.19 -0.66 18.60
N LEU A 123 19.81 -0.30 17.38
CA LEU A 123 18.63 -0.84 16.70
C LEU A 123 18.84 -2.32 16.32
N ASP A 124 20.02 -2.68 15.83
CA ASP A 124 20.38 -4.05 15.49
C ASP A 124 20.37 -4.97 16.72
N GLU A 125 20.97 -4.53 17.83
CA GLU A 125 20.96 -5.24 19.11
C GLU A 125 19.55 -5.48 19.65
N ARG A 126 18.58 -4.62 19.29
CA ARG A 126 17.15 -4.76 19.64
C ARG A 126 16.35 -5.59 18.63
N GLY A 127 17.00 -6.10 17.57
CA GLY A 127 16.38 -6.92 16.54
C GLY A 127 15.61 -6.12 15.48
N ALA A 128 15.79 -4.80 15.39
CA ALA A 128 15.08 -3.94 14.44
C ALA A 128 15.24 -4.43 12.99
N PHE A 129 16.44 -4.88 12.60
CA PHE A 129 16.74 -5.33 11.24
C PHE A 129 16.27 -6.75 10.90
N GLN A 130 15.67 -7.47 11.87
CA GLN A 130 14.96 -8.72 11.63
C GLN A 130 13.54 -8.46 11.11
N LEU A 131 13.01 -7.25 11.33
CA LEU A 131 11.71 -6.83 10.83
C LEU A 131 11.79 -6.55 9.33
N ARG A 132 10.74 -6.95 8.59
CA ARG A 132 10.63 -6.67 7.15
C ARG A 132 10.65 -5.15 6.93
N ARG A 133 11.28 -4.71 5.84
CA ARG A 133 11.40 -3.30 5.42
C ARG A 133 12.11 -2.33 6.38
N SER A 134 12.48 -2.74 7.59
CA SER A 134 13.18 -1.94 8.61
C SER A 134 14.39 -1.16 8.10
N ALA A 135 15.23 -1.76 7.25
CA ALA A 135 16.42 -1.10 6.73
C ALA A 135 16.11 0.12 5.84
N ALA A 136 14.96 0.10 5.14
CA ALA A 136 14.51 1.25 4.35
C ALA A 136 14.01 2.38 5.27
N GLU A 137 13.17 2.03 6.22
CA GLU A 137 12.57 2.99 7.16
C GLU A 137 13.62 3.65 8.06
N VAL A 138 14.53 2.86 8.64
CA VAL A 138 15.65 3.39 9.44
C VAL A 138 16.56 4.29 8.61
N ALA A 139 16.78 3.98 7.33
CA ALA A 139 17.57 4.83 6.44
C ALA A 139 16.91 6.20 6.23
N GLU A 140 15.59 6.23 6.03
CA GLU A 140 14.81 7.46 5.91
C GLU A 140 14.89 8.30 7.19
N LEU A 141 14.68 7.69 8.36
CA LEU A 141 14.74 8.35 9.67
C LEU A 141 16.14 8.94 9.96
N LEU A 142 17.19 8.23 9.57
CA LEU A 142 18.58 8.70 9.68
C LEU A 142 18.95 9.73 8.61
N GLY A 143 18.13 9.92 7.58
CA GLY A 143 18.45 10.76 6.42
C GLY A 143 19.67 10.24 5.64
N VAL A 144 19.79 8.93 5.47
CA VAL A 144 20.87 8.26 4.72
C VAL A 144 20.33 7.23 3.74
N THR A 145 21.19 6.63 2.94
CA THR A 145 20.79 5.55 2.02
C THR A 145 20.76 4.20 2.73
N ARG A 146 19.93 3.25 2.25
CA ARG A 146 19.94 1.85 2.71
C ARG A 146 21.34 1.22 2.67
N PHE A 147 22.09 1.53 1.61
CA PHE A 147 23.50 1.12 1.50
C PHE A 147 24.35 1.60 2.68
N THR A 148 24.11 2.82 3.16
CA THR A 148 24.82 3.38 4.32
C THR A 148 24.46 2.65 5.61
N VAL A 149 23.19 2.27 5.79
CA VAL A 149 22.75 1.46 6.94
C VAL A 149 23.44 0.08 6.93
N TYR A 150 23.44 -0.63 5.80
CA TYR A 150 24.20 -1.89 5.68
C TYR A 150 25.70 -1.71 5.90
N ASN A 151 26.27 -0.58 5.48
CA ASN A 151 27.67 -0.28 5.78
C ASN A 151 27.94 -0.15 7.28
N TYR A 152 27.02 0.46 8.04
CA TYR A 152 27.14 0.57 9.49
C TYR A 152 26.98 -0.79 10.17
N LEU A 153 26.08 -1.65 9.68
CA LEU A 153 25.91 -3.02 10.19
C LEU A 153 27.15 -3.91 9.97
N ASN A 154 27.85 -3.74 8.85
CA ASN A 154 29.02 -4.54 8.48
C ASN A 154 30.33 -4.05 9.11
N ARG A 155 30.32 -2.94 9.86
CA ARG A 155 31.51 -2.36 10.51
C ARG A 155 31.68 -2.78 11.98
N GLN A 156 31.25 -4.00 12.32
CA GLN A 156 31.52 -4.61 13.62
C GLN A 156 33.00 -4.95 13.80
#